data_AF-A0A5C6BXE9-F1
#
_entry.id   AF-A0A5C6BXE9-F1
#
_cell.length_a   1.000
_cell.length_b   1.000
_cell.length_c   1.000
_cell.angle_alpha   90.00
_cell.angle_beta   90.00
_cell.angle_gamma   90.00
#
_symmetry.space_group_name_H-M   'P 1'
#
loop_
_entity.id
_entity.type
_entity.pdbx_description
1 polymer ?
#
loop_
_entity_poly.entity_id
_entity_poly.type
_entity_poly.pdbx_seq_one_letter_code
_entity_poly.pdbx_strand_id
1 'polypeptide(L)'
;MAYAAAQMSYLVDLGMRPDADDATAENFSRSLSPHEEAEFERIGYETSADEGDDIARGDDDGSGADDGTPGDDDADPTSPPIQRDENGPLPPVGGANGDNVSDIVRREIAAHDAARRERLDFIRSEAGDDIPNDLVQRAMAEDWDQSRVSREFLRALRTRPSAVPAGSPAGHVRSHGSSCTLEALQGAILLRQGFELDSPIFARREARAVLSRSNVRGEWITRIASGNGTAGGNSTDERFLRARDEAHRYEGRSLPDICREALRISGRDVPSHDDDMIRRALSTATLDAVFSPSVNMQIIAAYLGVEDTTAGWTNPTDVRNFKTNERGRLTKGSGMKKLARGGTPNPIEFSDETEKYKIARYAGKFEISEEDIIDDSFGALSEHTPRELGEMAAELKPNLVFAILLANAAMRDGTALFHADHANLLALALDAAGVDAAKVAMRTQTENERNIRNAMRFLIVPEQLDFKARQLMASAELRNAAGTGPEGTANPLQNRFTVVSDPRLDNGVVDPDTGTKYNGSSTQWFGAAAAGSNSIEVGYRTGTGRAPRMTTYMLPGDRYGMGWKCDLDIGAKAIDWRSMVKSTPA
;
A
#
# COMPACT_ATOMS: atom_id res chain seq x y z
N MET A 1 55.23 34.88 -14.10
CA MET A 1 56.13 33.69 -14.05
C MET A 1 55.27 32.48 -14.37
N ALA A 2 55.82 31.35 -14.84
CA ALA A 2 55.02 30.14 -14.92
C ALA A 2 54.71 29.63 -13.50
N TYR A 3 53.44 29.40 -13.19
CA TYR A 3 53.01 28.86 -11.89
C TYR A 3 53.17 27.34 -11.84
N ALA A 4 53.38 26.79 -10.65
CA ALA A 4 53.47 25.33 -10.48
C ALA A 4 52.12 24.66 -10.83
N ALA A 5 52.15 23.41 -11.29
CA ALA A 5 50.92 22.69 -11.67
C ALA A 5 49.89 22.60 -10.52
N ALA A 6 50.35 22.45 -9.27
CA ALA A 6 49.51 22.48 -8.08
C ALA A 6 48.86 23.86 -7.84
N GLN A 7 49.60 24.94 -8.07
CA GLN A 7 49.07 26.30 -7.99
C GLN A 7 48.00 26.56 -9.07
N MET A 8 48.23 26.11 -10.31
CA MET A 8 47.26 26.21 -11.39
C MET A 8 45.98 25.38 -11.10
N SER A 9 46.13 24.17 -10.54
CA SER A 9 44.97 23.36 -10.10
C SER A 9 44.15 24.08 -9.03
N TYR A 10 44.80 24.69 -8.03
CA TYR A 10 44.13 25.44 -6.97
C TYR A 10 43.32 26.64 -7.52
N LEU A 11 43.85 27.37 -8.50
CA LEU A 11 43.10 28.45 -9.17
C LEU A 11 41.89 27.91 -9.97
N VAL A 12 42.01 26.73 -10.58
CA VAL A 12 40.90 26.07 -11.30
C VAL A 12 39.80 25.62 -10.33
N ASP A 13 40.17 25.07 -9.16
CA ASP A 13 39.21 24.71 -8.11
C ASP A 13 38.49 25.95 -7.52
N LEU A 14 39.16 27.10 -7.49
CA LEU A 14 38.59 28.42 -7.19
C LEU A 14 37.72 29.01 -8.33
N GLY A 15 37.57 28.28 -9.45
CA GLY A 15 36.67 28.64 -10.55
C GLY A 15 37.33 29.24 -11.78
N MET A 16 38.66 29.28 -11.86
CA MET A 16 39.37 29.60 -13.10
C MET A 16 39.13 28.50 -14.15
N ARG A 17 39.10 28.86 -15.44
CA ARG A 17 38.94 27.85 -16.50
C ARG A 17 40.21 26.99 -16.64
N PRO A 18 40.09 25.68 -16.86
CA PRO A 18 41.22 24.75 -16.93
C PRO A 18 42.09 24.90 -18.18
N ASP A 19 41.65 25.66 -19.18
CA ASP A 19 42.35 25.99 -20.43
C ASP A 19 42.89 27.44 -20.46
N ALA A 20 42.88 28.15 -19.33
CA ALA A 20 43.37 29.52 -19.22
C ALA A 20 44.91 29.61 -19.34
N ASP A 21 45.39 30.70 -19.95
CA ASP A 21 46.82 30.99 -20.08
C ASP A 21 47.41 31.65 -18.81
N ASP A 22 48.73 31.56 -18.63
CA ASP A 22 49.46 32.09 -17.46
C ASP A 22 49.15 33.58 -17.19
N ALA A 23 48.88 34.36 -18.25
CA ALA A 23 48.52 35.77 -18.13
C ALA A 23 47.10 35.97 -17.56
N THR A 24 46.15 35.08 -17.87
CA THR A 24 44.83 35.05 -17.23
C THR A 24 44.95 34.58 -15.78
N ALA A 25 45.81 33.58 -15.50
CA ALA A 25 46.07 33.10 -14.15
C ALA A 25 46.68 34.17 -13.24
N GLU A 26 47.67 34.96 -13.71
CA GLU A 26 48.27 36.06 -12.95
C GLU A 26 47.26 37.20 -12.64
N ASN A 27 46.28 37.42 -13.52
CA ASN A 27 45.20 38.38 -13.25
C ASN A 27 44.14 37.84 -12.29
N PHE A 28 43.84 36.54 -12.36
CA PHE A 28 42.92 35.87 -11.44
C PHE A 28 43.53 35.78 -10.03
N SER A 29 44.82 35.43 -9.90
CA SER A 29 45.52 35.34 -8.61
C SER A 29 45.55 36.69 -7.87
N ARG A 30 45.65 37.81 -8.59
CA ARG A 30 45.54 39.19 -8.03
C ARG A 30 44.14 39.57 -7.55
N SER A 31 43.12 38.78 -7.86
CA SER A 31 41.74 38.99 -7.41
C SER A 31 41.32 38.07 -6.25
N LEU A 32 42.23 37.22 -5.79
CA LEU A 32 42.04 36.38 -4.60
C LEU A 32 41.89 37.23 -3.33
N SER A 33 41.19 36.68 -2.33
CA SER A 33 41.20 37.27 -1.00
C SER A 33 42.54 37.02 -0.30
N PRO A 34 42.93 37.83 0.72
CA PRO A 34 44.22 37.69 1.40
C PRO A 34 44.47 36.32 2.07
N HIS A 35 43.43 35.51 2.28
CA HIS A 35 43.56 34.14 2.78
C HIS A 35 43.83 33.12 1.67
N GLU A 36 43.20 33.29 0.50
CA GLU A 36 43.43 32.44 -0.68
C GLU A 36 44.79 32.74 -1.32
N GLU A 37 45.23 34.00 -1.27
CA GLU A 37 46.58 34.43 -1.68
C GLU A 37 47.66 33.76 -0.81
N ALA A 38 47.49 33.73 0.52
CA ALA A 38 48.41 33.06 1.45
C ALA A 38 48.46 31.53 1.25
N GLU A 39 47.34 30.88 0.91
CA GLU A 39 47.30 29.45 0.60
C GLU A 39 47.98 29.15 -0.75
N PHE A 40 47.73 29.99 -1.76
CA PHE A 40 48.36 29.92 -3.08
C PHE A 40 49.89 30.14 -3.01
N GLU A 41 50.36 31.04 -2.14
CA GLU A 41 51.78 31.20 -1.84
C GLU A 41 52.34 29.96 -1.10
N ARG A 42 51.65 29.41 -0.10
CA ARG A 42 52.11 28.21 0.63
C ARG A 42 52.30 27.02 -0.29
N ILE A 43 51.33 26.76 -1.18
CA ILE A 43 51.40 25.69 -2.19
C ILE A 43 52.63 25.90 -3.11
N GLY A 44 52.92 27.15 -3.50
CA GLY A 44 54.13 27.49 -4.26
C GLY A 44 55.43 27.15 -3.52
N TYR A 45 55.52 27.51 -2.24
CA TYR A 45 56.67 27.15 -1.40
C TYR A 45 56.82 25.64 -1.21
N GLU A 46 55.73 24.91 -0.94
CA GLU A 46 55.73 23.45 -0.78
C GLU A 46 56.23 22.74 -2.04
N THR A 47 55.75 23.12 -3.24
CA THR A 47 56.28 22.53 -4.49
C THR A 47 57.73 22.88 -4.82
N SER A 48 58.31 23.92 -4.20
CA SER A 48 59.73 24.26 -4.37
C SER A 48 60.67 23.47 -3.44
N ALA A 49 60.12 22.73 -2.47
CA ALA A 49 60.89 21.97 -1.48
C ALA A 49 61.11 20.49 -1.86
N ASP A 50 60.41 19.96 -2.87
CA ASP A 50 60.37 18.54 -3.22
C ASP A 50 61.38 18.14 -4.33
N GLU A 51 62.24 19.07 -4.78
CA GLU A 51 63.30 18.81 -5.78
C GLU A 51 64.68 18.47 -5.19
N GLY A 52 64.78 18.13 -3.89
CA GLY A 52 65.99 17.48 -3.36
C GLY A 52 66.05 17.26 -1.85
N ASP A 53 66.16 16.00 -1.41
CA ASP A 53 67.47 15.39 -1.09
C ASP A 53 67.36 13.86 -1.00
N ASP A 54 68.36 13.13 -1.53
CA ASP A 54 68.31 11.68 -1.77
C ASP A 54 69.55 11.00 -1.17
N ILE A 55 69.49 10.50 0.08
CA ILE A 55 70.62 9.79 0.74
C ILE A 55 70.17 8.54 1.52
N ALA A 56 70.80 7.40 1.21
CA ALA A 56 70.44 6.05 1.64
C ALA A 56 71.16 5.51 2.92
N ARG A 57 70.57 4.42 3.49
CA ARG A 57 71.13 3.29 4.31
C ARG A 57 69.94 2.59 5.01
N GLY A 58 69.87 1.28 5.25
CA GLY A 58 70.73 0.12 4.94
C GLY A 58 70.08 -1.14 5.57
N ASP A 59 70.45 -2.34 5.11
CA ASP A 59 69.75 -3.62 5.33
C ASP A 59 69.91 -4.24 6.75
N ASP A 60 68.95 -5.08 7.22
CA ASP A 60 69.26 -6.47 7.67
C ASP A 60 68.03 -7.39 7.93
N ASP A 61 68.29 -8.69 7.74
CA ASP A 61 67.42 -9.88 7.63
C ASP A 61 66.65 -10.40 8.88
N GLY A 62 65.67 -11.32 8.65
CA GLY A 62 65.65 -12.61 9.39
C GLY A 62 64.35 -13.14 10.07
N SER A 63 63.70 -14.15 9.45
CA SER A 63 62.97 -15.35 10.02
C SER A 63 62.28 -15.34 11.42
N GLY A 64 61.14 -16.01 11.69
CA GLY A 64 60.24 -16.89 10.90
C GLY A 64 59.42 -17.86 11.82
N ALA A 65 58.33 -18.46 11.29
CA ALA A 65 57.50 -19.60 11.81
C ALA A 65 56.70 -19.42 13.14
N ASP A 66 55.37 -19.67 13.23
CA ASP A 66 54.57 -20.94 13.18
C ASP A 66 54.52 -21.66 14.56
N ASP A 67 53.42 -22.16 15.17
CA ASP A 67 51.99 -22.38 14.84
C ASP A 67 51.11 -22.37 16.16
N GLY A 68 49.76 -22.39 16.07
CA GLY A 68 48.89 -23.01 17.10
C GLY A 68 47.63 -22.24 17.56
N THR A 69 46.43 -22.86 17.49
CA THR A 69 45.11 -22.25 17.82
C THR A 69 44.37 -23.03 18.97
N PRO A 70 43.02 -23.00 19.19
CA PRO A 70 42.33 -22.29 20.29
C PRO A 70 41.56 -23.17 21.34
N GLY A 71 40.84 -22.49 22.24
CA GLY A 71 39.76 -23.01 23.13
C GLY A 71 40.15 -23.00 24.63
N ASP A 72 39.25 -22.98 25.61
CA ASP A 72 37.82 -22.58 25.72
C ASP A 72 37.46 -22.58 27.25
N ASP A 73 36.24 -22.17 27.62
CA ASP A 73 35.50 -22.48 28.87
C ASP A 73 35.79 -21.80 30.26
N ASP A 74 34.68 -21.27 30.82
CA ASP A 74 34.14 -21.36 32.20
C ASP A 74 34.58 -20.50 33.43
N ALA A 75 33.58 -19.71 33.89
CA ALA A 75 33.02 -19.58 35.27
C ALA A 75 33.57 -18.61 36.37
N ASP A 76 32.60 -17.82 36.90
CA ASP A 76 32.52 -16.94 38.12
C ASP A 76 32.56 -17.78 39.45
N PRO A 77 32.56 -17.29 40.74
CA PRO A 77 32.06 -15.98 41.24
C PRO A 77 32.59 -15.36 42.60
N THR A 78 31.99 -14.21 43.01
CA THR A 78 31.86 -13.63 44.41
C THR A 78 33.13 -13.14 45.18
N SER A 79 33.17 -12.12 46.07
CA SER A 79 32.20 -11.10 46.60
C SER A 79 32.94 -9.95 47.38
N PRO A 80 32.27 -8.84 47.81
CA PRO A 80 32.87 -7.57 48.35
C PRO A 80 32.83 -7.49 49.91
N PRO A 81 32.86 -6.33 50.67
CA PRO A 81 33.07 -4.89 50.37
C PRO A 81 34.01 -4.15 51.39
N ILE A 82 34.09 -2.80 51.38
CA ILE A 82 33.99 -1.85 52.54
C ILE A 82 34.25 -0.39 52.10
N GLN A 83 33.43 0.56 52.60
CA GLN A 83 33.59 2.01 52.45
C GLN A 83 34.24 2.64 53.69
N ARG A 84 34.85 3.83 53.54
CA ARG A 84 34.76 4.94 54.52
C ARG A 84 35.17 6.26 53.89
N ASP A 85 34.24 7.21 53.90
CA ASP A 85 34.45 8.59 53.51
C ASP A 85 35.15 9.37 54.64
N GLU A 86 35.64 10.58 54.35
CA GLU A 86 35.55 11.81 55.17
C GLU A 86 36.81 12.71 55.16
N ASN A 87 36.78 13.79 54.35
CA ASN A 87 37.22 15.18 54.63
C ASN A 87 37.54 15.96 53.33
N GLY A 88 36.72 16.98 53.02
CA GLY A 88 37.01 17.98 51.98
C GLY A 88 37.70 19.24 52.55
N PRO A 89 38.26 20.10 51.68
CA PRO A 89 37.55 21.37 51.47
C PRO A 89 37.55 21.90 50.01
N LEU A 90 36.49 22.64 49.67
CA LEU A 90 36.35 23.51 48.49
C LEU A 90 36.52 24.98 48.93
N PRO A 91 36.61 25.97 48.01
CA PRO A 91 37.48 26.09 46.84
C PRO A 91 38.23 27.46 46.85
N PRO A 92 39.03 27.81 45.83
CA PRO A 92 39.22 29.23 45.47
C PRO A 92 38.89 29.55 44.01
N VAL A 93 38.64 30.83 43.76
CA VAL A 93 38.11 31.42 42.52
C VAL A 93 39.23 32.02 41.66
N GLY A 94 39.06 31.94 40.32
CA GLY A 94 39.60 32.94 39.40
C GLY A 94 40.82 32.52 38.57
N GLY A 95 40.60 32.34 37.28
CA GLY A 95 41.66 32.13 36.28
C GLY A 95 41.04 31.98 34.89
N ALA A 96 41.09 33.04 34.08
CA ALA A 96 40.59 33.00 32.72
C ALA A 96 41.57 32.21 31.83
N ASN A 97 41.11 31.13 31.20
CA ASN A 97 41.84 30.52 30.10
C ASN A 97 41.64 31.38 28.85
N GLY A 98 42.75 31.80 28.24
CA GLY A 98 42.71 32.70 27.09
C GLY A 98 42.25 31.98 25.82
N ASP A 99 41.10 32.38 25.28
CA ASP A 99 40.85 32.25 23.86
C ASP A 99 41.94 33.06 23.12
N ASN A 100 42.65 32.43 22.17
CA ASN A 100 43.63 33.15 21.37
C ASN A 100 42.91 34.27 20.59
N VAL A 101 43.55 35.43 20.48
CA VAL A 101 43.01 36.59 19.74
C VAL A 101 42.66 36.21 18.29
N SER A 102 43.41 35.27 17.69
CA SER A 102 43.13 34.70 16.37
C SER A 102 41.77 34.01 16.27
N ASP A 103 41.32 33.32 17.33
CA ASP A 103 40.11 32.49 17.30
C ASP A 103 38.86 33.32 17.63
N ILE A 104 39.01 34.38 18.44
CA ILE A 104 37.99 35.43 18.58
C ILE A 104 37.78 36.12 17.23
N VAL A 105 38.87 36.58 16.58
CA VAL A 105 38.82 37.27 15.28
C VAL A 105 38.23 36.36 14.18
N ARG A 106 38.63 35.08 14.12
CA ARG A 106 38.02 34.10 13.19
C ARG A 106 36.51 33.95 13.39
N ARG A 107 36.05 33.87 14.64
CA ARG A 107 34.62 33.73 14.98
C ARG A 107 33.82 34.98 14.61
N GLU A 108 34.40 36.16 14.82
CA GLU A 108 33.78 37.45 14.52
C GLU A 108 33.69 37.70 13.00
N ILE A 109 34.73 37.35 12.23
CA ILE A 109 34.71 37.36 10.75
C ILE A 109 33.69 36.36 10.20
N ALA A 110 33.67 35.13 10.70
CA ALA A 110 32.71 34.12 10.25
C ALA A 110 31.24 34.52 10.51
N ALA A 111 30.97 35.21 11.63
CA ALA A 111 29.66 35.77 11.93
C ALA A 111 29.29 36.92 10.98
N HIS A 112 30.24 37.81 10.66
CA HIS A 112 30.03 38.90 9.71
C HIS A 112 29.74 38.39 8.29
N ASP A 113 30.46 37.37 7.82
CA ASP A 113 30.22 36.77 6.51
C ASP A 113 28.90 35.98 6.44
N ALA A 114 28.49 35.32 7.54
CA ALA A 114 27.18 34.69 7.63
C ALA A 114 26.04 35.73 7.50
N ALA A 115 26.11 36.83 8.25
CA ALA A 115 25.14 37.92 8.17
C ALA A 115 25.11 38.58 6.78
N ARG A 116 26.27 38.71 6.12
CA ARG A 116 26.37 39.22 4.75
C ARG A 116 25.70 38.30 3.73
N ARG A 117 25.86 36.98 3.84
CA ARG A 117 25.18 36.00 2.97
C ARG A 117 23.67 36.02 3.18
N GLU A 118 23.21 35.95 4.43
CA GLU A 118 21.78 35.98 4.78
C GLU A 118 21.07 37.22 4.22
N ARG A 119 21.73 38.40 4.28
CA ARG A 119 21.21 39.63 3.68
C ARG A 119 21.18 39.58 2.14
N LEU A 120 22.20 39.03 1.48
CA LEU A 120 22.22 38.90 0.03
C LEU A 120 21.15 37.92 -0.49
N ASP A 121 20.91 36.84 0.25
CA ASP A 121 19.84 35.89 -0.06
C ASP A 121 18.45 36.52 0.19
N PHE A 122 18.28 37.32 1.26
CA PHE A 122 17.06 38.11 1.47
C PHE A 122 16.79 39.13 0.35
N ILE A 123 17.81 39.84 -0.12
CA ILE A 123 17.68 40.76 -1.26
C ILE A 123 17.26 40.00 -2.53
N ARG A 124 17.78 38.79 -2.74
CA ARG A 124 17.44 37.94 -3.90
C ARG A 124 16.05 37.30 -3.79
N SER A 125 15.60 36.92 -2.60
CA SER A 125 14.27 36.32 -2.42
C SER A 125 13.14 37.33 -2.59
N GLU A 126 13.35 38.59 -2.19
CA GLU A 126 12.35 39.65 -2.37
C GLU A 126 12.45 40.35 -3.74
N ALA A 127 13.58 40.22 -4.44
CA ALA A 127 13.75 40.66 -5.82
C ALA A 127 13.16 39.66 -6.83
N GLY A 128 11.83 39.49 -6.81
CA GLY A 128 11.12 38.84 -7.92
C GLY A 128 11.20 39.65 -9.22
N ASP A 129 10.80 39.04 -10.34
CA ASP A 129 10.87 39.61 -11.71
C ASP A 129 10.22 41.01 -11.89
N ASP A 130 9.38 41.43 -10.94
CA ASP A 130 8.72 42.74 -10.94
C ASP A 130 9.58 43.90 -10.43
N ILE A 131 10.77 43.63 -9.87
CA ILE A 131 11.66 44.66 -9.31
C ILE A 131 12.76 45.04 -10.31
N PRO A 132 13.00 46.34 -10.60
CA PRO A 132 14.04 46.74 -11.54
C PRO A 132 15.44 46.28 -11.10
N ASN A 133 16.15 45.55 -11.98
CA ASN A 133 17.48 45.01 -11.69
C ASN A 133 18.49 46.07 -11.21
N ASP A 134 18.42 47.30 -11.70
CA ASP A 134 19.28 48.40 -11.26
C ASP A 134 19.08 48.74 -9.77
N LEU A 135 17.86 48.61 -9.25
CA LEU A 135 17.54 48.84 -7.84
C LEU A 135 18.05 47.68 -6.96
N VAL A 136 18.00 46.45 -7.48
CA VAL A 136 18.53 45.25 -6.82
C VAL A 136 20.06 45.32 -6.74
N GLN A 137 20.74 45.65 -7.83
CA GLN A 137 22.19 45.87 -7.85
C GLN A 137 22.60 47.01 -6.93
N ARG A 138 21.83 48.11 -6.89
CA ARG A 138 22.08 49.21 -5.97
C ARG A 138 21.93 48.81 -4.50
N ALA A 139 20.92 48.00 -4.16
CA ALA A 139 20.75 47.48 -2.79
C ALA A 139 21.93 46.58 -2.36
N MET A 140 22.51 45.81 -3.29
CA MET A 140 23.71 45.00 -3.05
C MET A 140 24.99 45.83 -2.94
N ALA A 141 25.13 46.91 -3.73
CA ALA A 141 26.32 47.77 -3.75
C ALA A 141 26.38 48.80 -2.61
N GLU A 142 25.24 49.33 -2.16
CA GLU A 142 25.14 50.29 -1.05
C GLU A 142 24.88 49.65 0.33
N ASP A 143 24.98 48.32 0.44
CA ASP A 143 24.90 47.57 1.71
C ASP A 143 23.58 47.79 2.48
N TRP A 144 22.44 47.79 1.79
CA TRP A 144 21.14 48.15 2.40
C TRP A 144 20.63 47.10 3.41
N ASP A 145 20.28 47.55 4.61
CA ASP A 145 19.56 46.76 5.61
C ASP A 145 18.19 46.26 5.12
N GLN A 146 17.76 45.09 5.61
CA GLN A 146 16.51 44.41 5.23
C GLN A 146 15.29 45.34 5.30
N SER A 147 15.20 46.16 6.36
CA SER A 147 14.10 47.12 6.57
C SER A 147 14.06 48.28 5.56
N ARG A 148 15.19 48.56 4.89
CA ARG A 148 15.32 49.56 3.82
C ARG A 148 15.02 48.93 2.46
N VAL A 149 15.53 47.72 2.21
CA VAL A 149 15.26 46.92 1.00
C VAL A 149 13.75 46.77 0.80
N SER A 150 13.04 46.19 1.77
CA SER A 150 11.58 45.97 1.67
C SER A 150 10.80 47.27 1.42
N ARG A 151 11.24 48.39 2.01
CA ARG A 151 10.56 49.69 1.87
C ARG A 151 10.70 50.28 0.47
N GLU A 152 11.91 50.29 -0.08
CA GLU A 152 12.15 50.82 -1.43
C GLU A 152 11.66 49.86 -2.53
N PHE A 153 11.69 48.54 -2.30
CA PHE A 153 11.10 47.54 -3.19
C PHE A 153 9.57 47.69 -3.26
N LEU A 154 8.88 47.82 -2.11
CA LEU A 154 7.45 48.14 -2.07
C LEU A 154 7.12 49.52 -2.66
N ARG A 155 8.04 50.49 -2.57
CA ARG A 155 7.88 51.80 -3.21
C ARG A 155 7.96 51.68 -4.73
N ALA A 156 8.94 50.94 -5.26
CA ALA A 156 9.10 50.67 -6.68
C ALA A 156 7.87 49.98 -7.28
N LEU A 157 7.33 48.95 -6.59
CA LEU A 157 6.06 48.30 -6.96
C LEU A 157 4.89 49.30 -7.03
N ARG A 158 4.76 50.19 -6.04
CA ARG A 158 3.67 51.20 -5.99
C ARG A 158 3.79 52.30 -7.04
N THR A 159 4.99 52.55 -7.57
CA THR A 159 5.23 53.59 -8.58
C THR A 159 5.14 53.11 -10.03
N ARG A 160 5.01 51.80 -10.29
CA ARG A 160 4.69 51.29 -11.64
C ARG A 160 3.28 51.74 -12.04
N PRO A 161 3.09 52.42 -13.18
CA PRO A 161 1.76 52.64 -13.75
C PRO A 161 1.14 51.30 -14.12
N SER A 162 -0.06 51.00 -13.63
CA SER A 162 -0.78 49.79 -14.01
C SER A 162 -1.11 49.81 -15.51
N ALA A 163 -0.49 48.92 -16.28
CA ALA A 163 -0.64 48.85 -17.73
C ALA A 163 -1.80 47.92 -18.17
N VAL A 164 -2.91 47.88 -17.42
CA VAL A 164 -4.16 47.23 -17.84
C VAL A 164 -5.37 48.07 -17.38
N PRO A 165 -6.28 48.50 -18.28
CA PRO A 165 -7.53 49.12 -17.89
C PRO A 165 -8.50 48.07 -17.30
N ALA A 166 -9.12 48.38 -16.17
CA ALA A 166 -10.06 47.47 -15.51
C ALA A 166 -11.34 47.28 -16.35
N GLY A 167 -11.48 46.13 -17.01
CA GLY A 167 -12.69 45.82 -17.77
C GLY A 167 -12.53 44.85 -18.95
N SER A 168 -11.92 43.69 -18.74
CA SER A 168 -12.06 42.54 -19.66
C SER A 168 -11.83 41.23 -18.89
N PRO A 169 -12.69 40.21 -19.04
CA PRO A 169 -12.49 38.93 -18.37
C PRO A 169 -11.26 38.22 -18.95
N ALA A 170 -10.39 37.71 -18.07
CA ALA A 170 -9.15 37.05 -18.46
C ALA A 170 -9.43 35.71 -19.17
N GLY A 171 -9.49 35.75 -20.50
CA GLY A 171 -9.38 34.57 -21.34
C GLY A 171 -7.97 33.99 -21.25
N HIS A 172 -7.70 33.18 -20.22
CA HIS A 172 -6.50 32.36 -20.15
C HIS A 172 -6.49 31.41 -21.36
N VAL A 173 -5.68 31.73 -22.37
CA VAL A 173 -5.23 30.75 -23.35
C VAL A 173 -4.33 29.78 -22.59
N ARG A 174 -4.93 28.71 -22.05
CA ARG A 174 -4.19 27.62 -21.40
C ARG A 174 -3.26 27.03 -22.45
N SER A 175 -1.96 27.01 -22.18
CA SER A 175 -1.01 26.33 -23.08
C SER A 175 -1.34 24.84 -23.11
N HIS A 176 -1.13 24.17 -24.25
CA HIS A 176 -1.53 22.77 -24.39
C HIS A 176 -0.84 21.87 -23.33
N GLY A 177 0.43 22.16 -23.01
CA GLY A 177 1.19 21.49 -21.94
C GLY A 177 0.78 21.85 -20.49
N SER A 178 -0.13 22.80 -20.28
CA SER A 178 -0.74 23.06 -18.96
C SER A 178 -2.16 22.48 -18.81
N SER A 179 -2.76 22.03 -19.91
CA SER A 179 -4.10 21.41 -19.96
C SER A 179 -4.03 19.89 -20.07
N CYS A 180 -3.04 19.35 -20.78
CA CYS A 180 -2.85 17.92 -20.92
C CYS A 180 -1.95 17.37 -19.79
N THR A 181 -2.56 16.93 -18.69
CA THR A 181 -1.84 16.23 -17.60
C THR A 181 -2.14 14.73 -17.59
N LEU A 182 -1.31 13.96 -16.88
CA LEU A 182 -1.53 12.52 -16.72
C LEU A 182 -2.88 12.23 -16.06
N GLU A 183 -3.27 13.03 -15.07
CA GLU A 183 -4.55 12.93 -14.37
C GLU A 183 -5.73 13.24 -15.29
N ALA A 184 -5.61 14.23 -16.18
CA ALA A 184 -6.65 14.54 -17.16
C ALA A 184 -6.87 13.36 -18.14
N LEU A 185 -5.80 12.71 -18.61
CA LEU A 185 -5.92 11.52 -19.47
C LEU A 185 -6.47 10.30 -18.72
N GLN A 186 -6.02 10.06 -17.48
CA GLN A 186 -6.58 8.99 -16.62
C GLN A 186 -8.07 9.20 -16.36
N GLY A 187 -8.47 10.45 -16.08
CA GLY A 187 -9.87 10.83 -15.87
C GLY A 187 -10.71 10.67 -17.14
N ALA A 188 -10.17 11.02 -18.31
CA ALA A 188 -10.85 10.90 -19.59
C ALA A 188 -11.23 9.45 -19.93
N ILE A 189 -10.33 8.50 -19.62
CA ILE A 189 -10.61 7.07 -19.84
C ILE A 189 -11.62 6.53 -18.83
N LEU A 190 -11.55 6.97 -17.56
CA LEU A 190 -12.56 6.62 -16.56
C LEU A 190 -13.97 7.11 -16.96
N LEU A 191 -14.07 8.34 -17.48
CA LEU A 191 -15.31 8.90 -18.02
C LEU A 191 -15.80 8.12 -19.24
N ARG A 192 -14.92 7.80 -20.20
CA ARG A 192 -15.24 6.93 -21.37
C ARG A 192 -15.75 5.54 -20.97
N GLN A 193 -15.35 5.04 -19.80
CA GLN A 193 -15.81 3.78 -19.20
C GLN A 193 -17.09 3.92 -18.33
N GLY A 194 -17.70 5.11 -18.28
CA GLY A 194 -18.92 5.37 -17.51
C GLY A 194 -18.72 5.62 -16.01
N PHE A 195 -17.47 5.82 -15.53
CA PHE A 195 -17.21 6.18 -14.15
C PHE A 195 -17.20 7.70 -13.96
N GLU A 196 -18.25 8.23 -13.31
CA GLU A 196 -18.24 9.60 -12.78
C GLU A 196 -17.10 9.76 -11.76
N LEU A 197 -16.20 10.73 -11.98
CA LEU A 197 -15.01 10.94 -11.15
C LEU A 197 -15.32 11.35 -9.70
N ASP A 198 -16.53 11.86 -9.46
CA ASP A 198 -17.05 12.23 -8.12
C ASP A 198 -17.77 11.06 -7.40
N SER A 199 -17.79 9.86 -8.00
CA SER A 199 -18.54 8.71 -7.48
C SER A 199 -18.03 8.18 -6.12
N PRO A 200 -18.91 7.83 -5.17
CA PRO A 200 -18.51 7.28 -3.87
C PRO A 200 -17.82 5.91 -3.96
N ILE A 201 -17.76 5.28 -5.14
CA ILE A 201 -17.00 4.04 -5.34
C ILE A 201 -15.50 4.23 -5.06
N PHE A 202 -14.93 5.39 -5.43
CA PHE A 202 -13.53 5.75 -5.18
C PHE A 202 -13.21 5.92 -3.68
N ALA A 203 -14.25 6.11 -2.85
CA ALA A 203 -14.14 6.21 -1.40
C ALA A 203 -14.06 4.87 -0.68
N ARG A 204 -14.43 3.76 -1.34
CA ARG A 204 -14.43 2.42 -0.72
C ARG A 204 -13.01 1.99 -0.37
N ARG A 205 -12.88 1.23 0.72
CA ARG A 205 -11.59 0.79 1.27
C ARG A 205 -10.79 -0.03 0.25
N GLU A 206 -11.50 -0.85 -0.50
CA GLU A 206 -11.00 -1.79 -1.51
C GLU A 206 -10.46 -1.01 -2.72
N ALA A 207 -11.25 -0.06 -3.24
CA ALA A 207 -10.84 0.84 -4.32
C ALA A 207 -9.59 1.65 -3.95
N ARG A 208 -9.61 2.29 -2.78
CA ARG A 208 -8.48 3.05 -2.25
C ARG A 208 -7.22 2.18 -2.08
N ALA A 209 -7.34 0.96 -1.56
CA ALA A 209 -6.21 0.06 -1.34
C ALA A 209 -5.52 -0.43 -2.64
N VAL A 210 -6.16 -0.24 -3.81
CA VAL A 210 -5.58 -0.54 -5.12
C VAL A 210 -5.11 0.74 -5.82
N LEU A 211 -5.93 1.78 -5.86
CA LEU A 211 -5.59 3.05 -6.54
C LEU A 211 -4.47 3.84 -5.85
N SER A 212 -4.33 3.74 -4.52
CA SER A 212 -3.26 4.42 -3.77
C SER A 212 -1.89 3.74 -3.89
N ARG A 213 -1.71 2.80 -4.83
CA ARG A 213 -0.43 2.12 -5.05
C ARG A 213 0.43 2.92 -6.02
N SER A 214 1.73 2.96 -5.75
CA SER A 214 2.72 3.73 -6.53
C SER A 214 2.80 3.34 -8.01
N ASN A 215 2.46 2.09 -8.35
CA ASN A 215 2.40 1.61 -9.72
C ASN A 215 1.10 2.02 -10.46
N VAL A 216 0.00 2.25 -9.75
CA VAL A 216 -1.29 2.61 -10.35
C VAL A 216 -1.43 4.13 -10.53
N ARG A 217 -0.81 4.93 -9.65
CA ARG A 217 -0.82 6.41 -9.71
C ARG A 217 -2.23 7.04 -9.68
N GLY A 218 -3.22 6.34 -9.11
CA GLY A 218 -4.62 6.79 -9.00
C GLY A 218 -4.97 7.58 -7.73
N GLU A 219 -3.98 7.95 -6.91
CA GLU A 219 -4.20 8.59 -5.59
C GLU A 219 -5.05 9.87 -5.69
N TRP A 220 -4.87 10.64 -6.77
CA TRP A 220 -5.54 11.93 -6.97
C TRP A 220 -7.08 11.85 -6.97
N ILE A 221 -7.65 10.70 -7.35
CA ILE A 221 -9.10 10.46 -7.37
C ILE A 221 -9.60 10.01 -6.00
N THR A 222 -8.81 9.22 -5.27
CA THR A 222 -9.22 8.61 -3.99
C THR A 222 -9.36 9.60 -2.82
N ARG A 223 -8.96 10.86 -2.99
CA ARG A 223 -8.86 11.85 -1.90
C ARG A 223 -10.21 12.49 -1.51
N ILE A 224 -11.18 12.60 -2.42
CA ILE A 224 -12.51 13.20 -2.16
C ILE A 224 -13.22 12.51 -0.97
N ALA A 225 -12.86 11.25 -0.71
CA ALA A 225 -13.37 10.42 0.36
C ALA A 225 -12.95 10.79 1.79
N SER A 226 -11.86 11.54 1.98
CA SER A 226 -11.39 11.87 3.33
C SER A 226 -12.16 13.04 3.92
N GLY A 227 -13.33 12.76 4.50
CA GLY A 227 -14.15 13.71 5.25
C GLY A 227 -13.50 14.34 6.51
N ASN A 228 -12.20 14.14 6.72
CA ASN A 228 -11.40 14.97 7.62
C ASN A 228 -10.83 16.15 6.84
N GLY A 229 -11.55 17.28 6.88
CA GLY A 229 -11.09 18.58 6.37
C GLY A 229 -9.94 19.18 7.17
N THR A 230 -8.80 18.49 7.22
CA THR A 230 -7.60 18.95 7.94
C THR A 230 -6.79 19.92 7.07
N ALA A 231 -7.28 21.15 6.96
CA ALA A 231 -6.51 22.40 6.80
C ALA A 231 -5.37 22.48 5.73
N GLY A 232 -5.39 21.66 4.68
CA GLY A 232 -4.54 21.80 3.48
C GLY A 232 -5.36 21.94 2.17
N GLY A 233 -6.67 22.14 2.28
CA GLY A 233 -7.67 21.76 1.27
C GLY A 233 -8.12 22.84 0.29
N ASN A 234 -7.21 23.57 -0.34
CA ASN A 234 -7.53 24.38 -1.52
C ASN A 234 -6.79 23.86 -2.76
N SER A 235 -5.46 23.91 -2.76
CA SER A 235 -4.62 23.56 -3.92
C SER A 235 -4.80 22.11 -4.43
N THR A 236 -5.17 21.19 -3.55
CA THR A 236 -5.36 19.77 -3.92
C THR A 236 -6.74 19.53 -4.53
N ASP A 237 -7.77 20.19 -4.01
CA ASP A 237 -9.12 20.10 -4.55
C ASP A 237 -9.21 20.90 -5.87
N GLU A 238 -8.51 22.05 -5.96
CA GLU A 238 -8.28 22.77 -7.21
C GLU A 238 -7.53 21.92 -8.26
N ARG A 239 -6.58 21.06 -7.85
CA ARG A 239 -5.90 20.11 -8.76
C ARG A 239 -6.86 19.02 -9.23
N PHE A 240 -7.67 18.45 -8.33
CA PHE A 240 -8.68 17.46 -8.70
C PHE A 240 -9.71 18.06 -9.68
N LEU A 241 -10.31 19.20 -9.33
CA LEU A 241 -11.29 19.90 -10.16
C LEU A 241 -10.70 20.28 -11.52
N ARG A 242 -9.46 20.76 -11.57
CA ARG A 242 -8.75 21.03 -12.83
C ARG A 242 -8.56 19.77 -13.67
N ALA A 243 -8.13 18.66 -13.06
CA ALA A 243 -7.96 17.38 -13.78
C ALA A 243 -9.30 16.85 -14.31
N ARG A 244 -10.37 16.95 -13.52
CA ARG A 244 -11.74 16.56 -13.89
C ARG A 244 -12.28 17.40 -15.05
N ASP A 245 -12.14 18.73 -14.98
CA ASP A 245 -12.62 19.66 -16.00
C ASP A 245 -11.82 19.55 -17.32
N GLU A 246 -10.53 19.19 -17.26
CA GLU A 246 -9.72 18.86 -18.45
C GLU A 246 -10.06 17.46 -18.98
N ALA A 247 -10.33 16.47 -18.11
CA ALA A 247 -10.67 15.10 -18.51
C ALA A 247 -11.86 15.02 -19.49
N HIS A 248 -12.94 15.77 -19.23
CA HIS A 248 -14.08 15.87 -20.14
C HIS A 248 -13.74 16.40 -21.56
N ARG A 249 -12.59 17.07 -21.75
CA ARG A 249 -12.12 17.52 -23.07
C ARG A 249 -11.41 16.42 -23.85
N TYR A 250 -10.87 15.41 -23.16
CA TYR A 250 -10.16 14.28 -23.75
C TYR A 250 -11.04 13.01 -23.81
N GLU A 251 -12.17 12.98 -23.10
CA GLU A 251 -13.15 11.87 -23.07
C GLU A 251 -13.56 11.39 -24.48
N GLY A 252 -13.86 12.32 -25.38
CA GLY A 252 -14.24 12.04 -26.77
C GLY A 252 -13.09 11.84 -27.77
N ARG A 253 -11.84 11.63 -27.31
CA ARG A 253 -10.67 11.41 -28.17
C ARG A 253 -10.49 9.94 -28.54
N SER A 254 -9.91 9.70 -29.71
CA SER A 254 -9.53 8.35 -30.16
C SER A 254 -8.36 7.81 -29.34
N LEU A 255 -8.19 6.48 -29.30
CA LEU A 255 -7.04 5.87 -28.60
C LEU A 255 -5.68 6.27 -29.21
N PRO A 256 -5.52 6.42 -30.54
CA PRO A 256 -4.32 7.01 -31.13
C PRO A 256 -4.05 8.45 -30.67
N ASP A 257 -5.09 9.29 -30.53
CA ASP A 257 -4.93 10.65 -29.98
C ASP A 257 -4.44 10.61 -28.52
N ILE A 258 -4.96 9.70 -27.69
CA ILE A 258 -4.50 9.51 -26.31
C ILE A 258 -3.04 9.01 -26.27
N CYS A 259 -2.66 8.11 -27.18
CA CYS A 259 -1.26 7.67 -27.35
C CYS A 259 -0.34 8.85 -27.71
N ARG A 260 -0.82 9.76 -28.57
CA ARG A 260 -0.10 10.98 -28.96
C ARG A 260 0.17 11.90 -27.78
N GLU A 261 -0.83 12.12 -26.93
CA GLU A 261 -0.67 12.93 -25.73
C GLU A 261 0.18 12.23 -24.65
N ALA A 262 0.06 10.92 -24.48
CA ALA A 262 0.91 10.15 -23.56
C ALA A 262 2.40 10.22 -23.93
N LEU A 263 2.74 10.29 -25.23
CA LEU A 263 4.09 10.55 -25.71
C LEU A 263 4.55 11.98 -25.42
N ARG A 264 3.70 12.98 -25.65
CA ARG A 264 3.99 14.40 -25.35
C ARG A 264 4.26 14.62 -23.86
N ILE A 265 3.44 14.04 -22.97
CA ILE A 265 3.65 14.08 -21.52
C ILE A 265 4.98 13.41 -21.12
N SER A 266 5.41 12.37 -21.85
CA SER A 266 6.70 11.72 -21.61
C SER A 266 7.92 12.48 -22.15
N GLY A 267 7.72 13.62 -22.84
CA GLY A 267 8.79 14.37 -23.49
C GLY A 267 9.42 13.67 -24.69
N ARG A 268 8.72 12.70 -25.30
CA ARG A 268 9.17 11.94 -26.47
C ARG A 268 8.64 12.53 -27.77
N ASP A 269 9.45 12.45 -28.83
CA ASP A 269 9.03 12.86 -30.17
C ASP A 269 7.85 12.02 -30.67
N VAL A 270 6.80 12.71 -31.10
CA VAL A 270 5.61 12.14 -31.75
C VAL A 270 5.93 11.93 -33.24
N PRO A 271 5.92 10.68 -33.75
CA PRO A 271 6.01 10.42 -35.18
C PRO A 271 4.81 10.97 -35.96
N SER A 272 5.01 11.26 -37.24
CA SER A 272 3.92 11.66 -38.15
C SER A 272 3.06 10.49 -38.65
N HIS A 273 3.55 9.25 -38.52
CA HIS A 273 2.83 8.03 -38.88
C HIS A 273 2.22 7.37 -37.64
N ASP A 274 0.93 7.03 -37.69
CA ASP A 274 0.20 6.61 -36.48
C ASP A 274 0.68 5.24 -35.95
N ASP A 275 1.09 4.28 -36.79
CA ASP A 275 1.63 2.99 -36.32
C ASP A 275 2.92 3.17 -35.52
N ASP A 276 3.84 4.02 -36.01
CA ASP A 276 5.10 4.34 -35.32
C ASP A 276 4.84 5.08 -34.01
N MET A 277 3.80 5.93 -33.98
CA MET A 277 3.36 6.62 -32.78
C MET A 277 2.80 5.64 -31.75
N ILE A 278 1.90 4.73 -32.15
CA ILE A 278 1.30 3.71 -31.26
C ILE A 278 2.39 2.78 -30.71
N ARG A 279 3.30 2.29 -31.55
CA ARG A 279 4.48 1.49 -31.12
C ARG A 279 5.33 2.19 -30.08
N ARG A 280 5.67 3.46 -30.32
CA ARG A 280 6.45 4.25 -29.34
C ARG A 280 5.65 4.48 -28.07
N ALA A 281 4.36 4.76 -28.15
CA ALA A 281 3.50 4.98 -26.99
C ALA A 281 3.41 3.71 -26.10
N LEU A 282 3.21 2.53 -26.71
CA LEU A 282 3.20 1.24 -26.03
C LEU A 282 4.52 0.93 -25.29
N SER A 283 5.65 1.41 -25.81
CA SER A 283 6.97 1.31 -25.14
C SER A 283 7.17 2.29 -23.97
N THR A 284 6.14 3.08 -23.60
CA THR A 284 6.25 4.20 -22.66
C THR A 284 5.40 3.98 -21.40
N ALA A 285 6.04 4.07 -20.22
CA ALA A 285 5.37 3.93 -18.92
C ALA A 285 4.30 5.00 -18.62
N THR A 286 4.22 6.09 -19.40
CA THR A 286 3.11 7.05 -19.31
C THR A 286 1.80 6.45 -19.84
N LEU A 287 1.85 5.63 -20.89
CA LEU A 287 0.64 5.00 -21.44
C LEU A 287 0.06 3.96 -20.48
N ASP A 288 0.91 3.11 -19.88
CA ASP A 288 0.50 2.21 -18.79
C ASP A 288 -0.14 3.01 -17.64
N ALA A 289 0.52 4.08 -17.18
CA ALA A 289 -0.03 4.92 -16.12
C ALA A 289 -1.37 5.58 -16.49
N VAL A 290 -1.63 5.85 -17.77
CA VAL A 290 -2.91 6.38 -18.27
C VAL A 290 -4.04 5.35 -18.17
N PHE A 291 -3.82 4.10 -18.62
CA PHE A 291 -4.84 3.03 -18.56
C PHE A 291 -4.95 2.36 -17.17
N SER A 292 -3.89 2.37 -16.37
CA SER A 292 -3.83 1.63 -15.10
C SER A 292 -4.99 1.93 -14.15
N PRO A 293 -5.33 3.18 -13.79
CA PRO A 293 -6.47 3.46 -12.90
C PRO A 293 -7.82 2.97 -13.43
N SER A 294 -8.04 3.08 -14.73
CA SER A 294 -9.35 2.80 -15.35
C SER A 294 -9.67 1.30 -15.30
N VAL A 295 -8.73 0.47 -15.78
CA VAL A 295 -8.85 -0.99 -15.74
C VAL A 295 -8.86 -1.52 -14.29
N ASN A 296 -8.12 -0.89 -13.36
CA ASN A 296 -8.23 -1.22 -11.92
C ASN A 296 -9.65 -0.97 -11.40
N MET A 297 -10.28 0.14 -11.78
CA MET A 297 -11.63 0.47 -11.32
C MET A 297 -12.71 -0.41 -11.92
N GLN A 298 -12.61 -0.81 -13.20
CA GLN A 298 -13.52 -1.79 -13.78
C GLN A 298 -13.50 -3.12 -13.01
N ILE A 299 -12.31 -3.67 -12.74
CA ILE A 299 -12.14 -4.92 -11.97
C ILE A 299 -12.68 -4.77 -10.54
N ILE A 300 -12.42 -3.64 -9.88
CA ILE A 300 -12.87 -3.42 -8.49
C ILE A 300 -14.37 -3.18 -8.43
N ALA A 301 -14.95 -2.45 -9.39
CA ALA A 301 -16.38 -2.21 -9.46
C ALA A 301 -17.15 -3.51 -9.70
N ALA A 302 -16.66 -4.35 -10.61
CA ALA A 302 -17.18 -5.69 -10.85
C ALA A 302 -17.05 -6.58 -9.60
N TYR A 303 -15.86 -6.61 -8.98
CA TYR A 303 -15.61 -7.36 -7.73
C TYR A 303 -16.53 -6.94 -6.58
N LEU A 304 -16.87 -5.66 -6.49
CA LEU A 304 -17.75 -5.09 -5.48
C LEU A 304 -19.25 -5.13 -5.86
N GLY A 305 -19.57 -5.48 -7.10
CA GLY A 305 -20.94 -5.64 -7.61
C GLY A 305 -21.51 -7.04 -7.40
N VAL A 306 -20.64 -8.06 -7.30
CA VAL A 306 -21.02 -9.43 -6.98
C VAL A 306 -21.36 -9.55 -5.49
N GLU A 307 -22.52 -10.13 -5.16
CA GLU A 307 -22.93 -10.40 -3.78
C GLU A 307 -22.23 -11.66 -3.24
N ASP A 308 -21.61 -11.54 -2.06
CA ASP A 308 -20.94 -12.64 -1.36
C ASP A 308 -21.84 -13.26 -0.28
N THR A 309 -22.49 -14.36 -0.64
CA THR A 309 -23.33 -15.21 0.23
C THR A 309 -22.56 -15.81 1.43
N THR A 310 -21.23 -15.77 1.42
CA THR A 310 -20.40 -16.30 2.53
C THR A 310 -20.06 -15.25 3.59
N ALA A 311 -20.51 -14.01 3.42
CA ALA A 311 -20.35 -12.95 4.41
C ALA A 311 -21.11 -13.27 5.72
N GLY A 312 -20.53 -12.89 6.86
CA GLY A 312 -21.19 -12.95 8.18
C GLY A 312 -21.16 -14.31 8.91
N TRP A 313 -20.93 -15.43 8.22
CA TRP A 313 -20.79 -16.77 8.82
C TRP A 313 -19.41 -17.43 8.63
N THR A 314 -18.61 -16.89 7.70
CA THR A 314 -17.16 -17.17 7.58
C THR A 314 -16.33 -16.16 8.37
N ASN A 315 -15.12 -16.54 8.78
CA ASN A 315 -14.20 -15.70 9.54
C ASN A 315 -13.04 -15.21 8.66
N PRO A 316 -13.01 -13.93 8.26
CA PRO A 316 -11.94 -13.42 7.42
C PRO A 316 -10.74 -12.92 8.25
N THR A 317 -9.61 -13.61 8.12
CA THR A 317 -8.36 -13.38 8.87
C THR A 317 -7.25 -12.92 7.93
N ASP A 318 -6.31 -12.10 8.42
CA ASP A 318 -5.14 -11.67 7.64
C ASP A 318 -3.90 -12.52 7.97
N VAL A 319 -3.18 -12.94 6.93
CA VAL A 319 -2.08 -13.90 6.94
C VAL A 319 -0.81 -13.25 6.37
N ARG A 320 0.30 -13.32 7.10
CA ARG A 320 1.53 -12.59 6.72
C ARG A 320 2.23 -13.13 5.47
N ASN A 321 2.14 -14.44 5.18
CA ASN A 321 2.90 -15.09 4.11
C ASN A 321 2.23 -16.39 3.60
N PHE A 322 2.76 -16.95 2.50
CA PHE A 322 2.25 -18.18 1.87
C PHE A 322 2.70 -19.50 2.54
N LYS A 323 3.36 -19.45 3.71
CA LYS A 323 3.71 -20.68 4.43
C LYS A 323 2.43 -21.30 5.01
N THR A 324 2.50 -22.59 5.34
CA THR A 324 1.45 -23.26 6.10
C THR A 324 1.23 -22.50 7.41
N ASN A 325 0.02 -22.01 7.61
CA ASN A 325 -0.43 -21.38 8.84
C ASN A 325 -1.00 -22.46 9.73
N GLU A 326 -0.50 -22.49 10.96
CA GLU A 326 -1.03 -23.34 12.02
C GLU A 326 -2.03 -22.53 12.83
N ARG A 327 -3.20 -23.12 13.06
CA ARG A 327 -4.28 -22.59 13.88
C ARG A 327 -4.44 -23.49 15.08
N GLY A 328 -3.51 -23.34 16.01
CA GLY A 328 -3.60 -23.90 17.35
C GLY A 328 -4.75 -23.25 18.12
N ARG A 329 -5.59 -24.10 18.70
CA ARG A 329 -6.70 -23.74 19.57
C ARG A 329 -6.51 -24.53 20.85
N LEU A 330 -6.25 -23.82 21.95
CA LEU A 330 -6.27 -24.47 23.26
C LEU A 330 -7.69 -24.97 23.57
N THR A 331 -7.82 -26.27 23.80
CA THR A 331 -9.09 -26.88 24.21
C THR A 331 -9.58 -26.32 25.54
N LYS A 332 -10.90 -26.35 25.76
CA LYS A 332 -11.44 -26.06 27.10
C LYS A 332 -10.96 -27.12 28.09
N GLY A 333 -10.08 -26.74 29.02
CA GLY A 333 -9.61 -27.65 30.06
C GLY A 333 -10.73 -28.29 30.88
N SER A 334 -10.46 -29.47 31.44
CA SER A 334 -11.43 -30.25 32.20
C SER A 334 -12.08 -29.46 33.35
N GLY A 335 -13.34 -29.76 33.67
CA GLY A 335 -14.09 -29.03 34.68
C GLY A 335 -13.46 -29.11 36.08
N MET A 336 -13.52 -28.02 36.85
CA MET A 336 -13.04 -28.01 38.23
C MET A 336 -13.82 -29.02 39.09
N LYS A 337 -13.12 -30.03 39.61
CA LYS A 337 -13.68 -31.03 40.54
C LYS A 337 -13.72 -30.46 41.96
N LYS A 338 -14.73 -30.85 42.74
CA LYS A 338 -14.88 -30.41 44.15
C LYS A 338 -13.68 -30.87 44.97
N LEU A 339 -12.93 -29.91 45.53
CA LEU A 339 -11.80 -30.19 46.40
C LEU A 339 -12.28 -30.66 47.80
N ALA A 340 -11.67 -31.72 48.32
CA ALA A 340 -11.85 -32.13 49.71
C ALA A 340 -11.13 -31.14 50.65
N ARG A 341 -11.67 -30.89 51.85
CA ARG A 341 -11.08 -29.93 52.80
C ARG A 341 -9.69 -30.41 53.23
N GLY A 342 -8.64 -29.69 52.80
CA GLY A 342 -7.23 -30.04 53.05
C GLY A 342 -6.56 -30.88 51.97
N GLY A 343 -7.23 -31.19 50.86
CA GLY A 343 -6.62 -31.88 49.72
C GLY A 343 -5.89 -30.95 48.75
N THR A 344 -5.04 -31.53 47.90
CA THR A 344 -4.37 -30.84 46.78
C THR A 344 -5.32 -30.68 45.57
N PRO A 345 -5.35 -29.54 44.87
CA PRO A 345 -6.11 -29.39 43.63
C PRO A 345 -5.67 -30.42 42.56
N ASN A 346 -6.64 -30.95 41.81
CA ASN A 346 -6.33 -31.76 40.63
C ASN A 346 -5.75 -30.86 39.52
N PRO A 347 -4.74 -31.32 38.75
CA PRO A 347 -4.28 -30.59 37.58
C PRO A 347 -5.40 -30.46 36.55
N ILE A 348 -5.46 -29.31 35.88
CA ILE A 348 -6.34 -29.09 34.73
C ILE A 348 -5.52 -29.38 33.48
N GLU A 349 -5.91 -30.42 32.75
CA GLU A 349 -5.30 -30.75 31.46
C GLU A 349 -5.85 -29.82 30.37
N PHE A 350 -4.95 -29.33 29.53
CA PHE A 350 -5.26 -28.61 28.31
C PHE A 350 -4.55 -29.31 27.15
N SER A 351 -5.32 -29.68 26.13
CA SER A 351 -4.80 -30.16 24.84
C SER A 351 -4.79 -29.00 23.83
N ASP A 352 -3.85 -29.00 22.89
CA ASP A 352 -3.84 -28.05 21.77
C ASP A 352 -4.38 -28.72 20.49
N GLU A 353 -5.39 -28.11 19.89
CA GLU A 353 -6.05 -28.53 18.66
C GLU A 353 -5.53 -27.69 17.50
N THR A 354 -4.55 -28.19 16.73
CA THR A 354 -3.97 -27.44 15.60
C THR A 354 -4.53 -27.91 14.25
N GLU A 355 -5.26 -27.04 13.56
CA GLU A 355 -5.54 -27.17 12.12
C GLU A 355 -4.48 -26.46 11.28
N LYS A 356 -4.26 -26.92 10.04
CA LYS A 356 -3.25 -26.36 9.13
C LYS A 356 -3.86 -25.95 7.80
N TYR A 357 -3.55 -24.75 7.33
CA TYR A 357 -3.97 -24.27 6.01
C TYR A 357 -2.93 -23.38 5.34
N LYS A 358 -2.90 -23.35 4.00
CA LYS A 358 -2.09 -22.42 3.20
C LYS A 358 -3.01 -21.39 2.55
N ILE A 359 -2.50 -20.20 2.28
CA ILE A 359 -3.09 -19.31 1.27
C ILE A 359 -2.42 -19.60 -0.08
N ALA A 360 -3.19 -19.52 -1.16
CA ALA A 360 -2.67 -19.63 -2.52
C ALA A 360 -2.78 -18.26 -3.23
N ARG A 361 -2.06 -18.09 -4.34
CA ARG A 361 -2.28 -16.99 -5.26
C ARG A 361 -3.11 -17.49 -6.42
N TYR A 362 -4.32 -16.96 -6.55
CA TYR A 362 -5.13 -17.11 -7.75
C TYR A 362 -4.88 -15.90 -8.63
N ALA A 363 -4.65 -16.12 -9.92
CA ALA A 363 -4.36 -15.05 -10.84
C ALA A 363 -4.94 -15.33 -12.23
N GLY A 364 -5.54 -14.30 -12.82
CA GLY A 364 -5.93 -14.25 -14.23
C GLY A 364 -5.13 -13.18 -14.95
N LYS A 365 -4.93 -13.35 -16.25
CA LYS A 365 -4.33 -12.33 -17.12
C LYS A 365 -5.15 -12.16 -18.40
N PHE A 366 -5.15 -10.95 -18.94
CA PHE A 366 -5.55 -10.70 -20.31
C PHE A 366 -4.47 -9.86 -21.00
N GLU A 367 -4.41 -9.98 -22.31
CA GLU A 367 -3.40 -9.39 -23.19
C GLU A 367 -4.15 -8.70 -24.33
N ILE A 368 -3.80 -7.46 -24.66
CA ILE A 368 -4.33 -6.70 -25.81
C ILE A 368 -3.15 -6.48 -26.76
N SER A 369 -3.36 -6.77 -28.04
CA SER A 369 -2.34 -6.63 -29.09
C SER A 369 -2.24 -5.19 -29.62
N GLU A 370 -1.21 -4.90 -30.40
CA GLU A 370 -1.11 -3.65 -31.16
C GLU A 370 -2.25 -3.51 -32.19
N GLU A 371 -2.65 -4.62 -32.83
CA GLU A 371 -3.72 -4.66 -33.84
C GLU A 371 -5.08 -4.25 -33.22
N ASP A 372 -5.42 -4.78 -32.05
CA ASP A 372 -6.64 -4.42 -31.29
C ASP A 372 -6.75 -2.91 -30.95
N ILE A 373 -5.60 -2.24 -30.83
CA ILE A 373 -5.49 -0.81 -30.50
C ILE A 373 -5.58 0.06 -31.76
N ILE A 374 -5.00 -0.40 -32.88
CA ILE A 374 -5.10 0.26 -34.19
C ILE A 374 -6.56 0.24 -34.68
N ASP A 375 -7.25 -0.90 -34.54
CA ASP A 375 -8.62 -1.09 -35.02
C ASP A 375 -9.70 -0.43 -34.11
N ASP A 376 -9.32 0.28 -33.03
CA ASP A 376 -10.19 0.83 -31.96
C ASP A 376 -11.21 -0.20 -31.40
N SER A 377 -10.95 -1.50 -31.62
CA SER A 377 -11.77 -2.64 -31.16
C SER A 377 -11.70 -2.86 -29.64
N PHE A 378 -10.89 -2.03 -28.97
CA PHE A 378 -10.80 -1.84 -27.54
C PHE A 378 -12.17 -1.75 -26.85
N GLY A 379 -13.20 -1.17 -27.47
CA GLY A 379 -14.54 -1.03 -26.85
C GLY A 379 -15.13 -2.36 -26.36
N ALA A 380 -15.15 -3.40 -27.21
CA ALA A 380 -15.78 -4.68 -26.86
C ALA A 380 -14.92 -5.52 -25.90
N LEU A 381 -13.60 -5.50 -26.06
CA LEU A 381 -12.68 -6.33 -25.27
C LEU A 381 -12.30 -5.68 -23.92
N SER A 382 -12.23 -4.35 -23.84
CA SER A 382 -11.81 -3.63 -22.61
C SER A 382 -12.95 -3.37 -21.62
N GLU A 383 -14.21 -3.41 -22.02
CA GLU A 383 -15.33 -3.35 -21.06
C GLU A 383 -15.66 -4.73 -20.50
N HIS A 384 -15.70 -5.75 -21.36
CA HIS A 384 -16.08 -7.11 -20.96
C HIS A 384 -14.99 -7.81 -20.15
N THR A 385 -13.75 -7.88 -20.67
CA THR A 385 -12.70 -8.73 -20.08
C THR A 385 -12.30 -8.33 -18.66
N PRO A 386 -12.11 -7.03 -18.32
CA PRO A 386 -11.80 -6.62 -16.96
C PRO A 386 -12.98 -6.80 -15.99
N ARG A 387 -14.22 -6.63 -16.48
CA ARG A 387 -15.43 -6.87 -15.68
C ARG A 387 -15.52 -8.34 -15.28
N GLU A 388 -15.46 -9.27 -16.25
CA GLU A 388 -15.47 -10.72 -15.98
C GLU A 388 -14.31 -11.13 -15.05
N LEU A 389 -13.13 -10.55 -15.21
CA LEU A 389 -11.98 -10.84 -14.33
C LEU A 389 -12.19 -10.35 -12.89
N GLY A 390 -12.95 -9.26 -12.69
CA GLY A 390 -13.40 -8.81 -11.37
C GLY A 390 -14.49 -9.70 -10.77
N GLU A 391 -15.45 -10.14 -11.59
CA GLU A 391 -16.49 -11.10 -11.19
C GLU A 391 -15.86 -12.44 -10.76
N MET A 392 -14.99 -13.04 -11.58
CA MET A 392 -14.23 -14.26 -11.23
C MET A 392 -13.44 -14.11 -9.94
N ALA A 393 -12.84 -12.94 -9.67
CA ALA A 393 -12.12 -12.68 -8.43
C ALA A 393 -13.05 -12.61 -7.21
N ALA A 394 -14.28 -12.12 -7.37
CA ALA A 394 -15.28 -12.09 -6.30
C ALA A 394 -15.87 -13.48 -6.03
N GLU A 395 -16.17 -14.24 -7.09
CA GLU A 395 -16.67 -15.62 -6.97
C GLU A 395 -15.67 -16.58 -6.31
N LEU A 396 -14.37 -16.26 -6.32
CA LEU A 396 -13.34 -17.16 -5.85
C LEU A 396 -13.47 -17.48 -4.34
N LYS A 397 -13.92 -16.52 -3.53
CA LYS A 397 -14.19 -16.72 -2.11
C LYS A 397 -15.38 -17.68 -1.85
N PRO A 398 -16.60 -17.45 -2.38
CA PRO A 398 -17.69 -18.41 -2.24
C PRO A 398 -17.35 -19.77 -2.86
N ASN A 399 -16.67 -19.81 -4.02
CA ASN A 399 -16.27 -21.08 -4.63
C ASN A 399 -15.40 -21.94 -3.69
N LEU A 400 -14.37 -21.36 -3.05
CA LEU A 400 -13.55 -22.07 -2.05
C LEU A 400 -14.35 -22.52 -0.81
N VAL A 401 -15.24 -21.67 -0.31
CA VAL A 401 -16.03 -21.95 0.91
C VAL A 401 -17.07 -23.05 0.66
N PHE A 402 -17.80 -23.00 -0.44
CA PHE A 402 -18.76 -24.05 -0.81
C PHE A 402 -18.07 -25.35 -1.24
N ALA A 403 -16.87 -25.28 -1.83
CA ALA A 403 -16.06 -26.47 -2.08
C ALA A 403 -15.75 -27.22 -0.78
N ILE A 404 -15.40 -26.54 0.31
CA ILE A 404 -15.18 -27.16 1.62
C ILE A 404 -16.43 -27.88 2.15
N LEU A 405 -17.62 -27.25 2.00
CA LEU A 405 -18.89 -27.84 2.46
C LEU A 405 -19.30 -29.07 1.64
N LEU A 406 -19.10 -29.05 0.33
CA LEU A 406 -19.48 -30.14 -0.58
C LEU A 406 -18.45 -31.28 -0.59
N ALA A 407 -17.16 -30.97 -0.48
CA ALA A 407 -16.08 -31.96 -0.40
C ALA A 407 -16.15 -32.83 0.86
N ASN A 408 -16.64 -32.27 1.97
CA ASN A 408 -16.71 -32.92 3.28
C ASN A 408 -15.39 -33.60 3.72
N ALA A 409 -14.27 -32.95 3.43
CA ALA A 409 -12.94 -33.52 3.64
C ALA A 409 -12.66 -33.84 5.13
N ALA A 410 -11.72 -34.76 5.36
CA ALA A 410 -11.25 -35.11 6.70
C ALA A 410 -10.58 -33.91 7.40
N MET A 411 -10.83 -33.78 8.70
CA MET A 411 -10.16 -32.85 9.60
C MET A 411 -8.91 -33.51 10.24
N ARG A 412 -8.20 -32.80 11.13
CA ARG A 412 -6.98 -33.29 11.80
C ARG A 412 -7.17 -34.62 12.58
N ASP A 413 -8.38 -34.96 12.95
CA ASP A 413 -8.78 -36.20 13.64
C ASP A 413 -8.99 -37.38 12.67
N GLY A 414 -8.82 -37.17 11.37
CA GLY A 414 -9.07 -38.16 10.32
C GLY A 414 -10.55 -38.37 9.99
N THR A 415 -11.46 -37.69 10.68
CA THR A 415 -12.91 -37.81 10.48
C THR A 415 -13.42 -36.70 9.57
N ALA A 416 -14.44 -36.98 8.76
CA ALA A 416 -15.03 -35.99 7.85
C ALA A 416 -15.62 -34.80 8.63
N LEU A 417 -15.54 -33.60 8.04
CA LEU A 417 -16.10 -32.36 8.61
C LEU A 417 -17.53 -32.53 9.15
N PHE A 418 -18.39 -33.20 8.39
CA PHE A 418 -19.71 -33.66 8.79
C PHE A 418 -19.71 -35.19 8.92
N HIS A 419 -19.86 -35.67 10.16
CA HIS A 419 -19.88 -37.11 10.47
C HIS A 419 -20.80 -37.42 11.66
N ALA A 420 -21.17 -38.70 11.81
CA ALA A 420 -21.97 -39.16 12.95
C ALA A 420 -21.21 -39.00 14.28
N ASP A 421 -19.91 -39.30 14.31
CA ASP A 421 -19.05 -39.17 15.50
C ASP A 421 -18.87 -37.71 15.95
N HIS A 422 -18.99 -36.77 15.00
CA HIS A 422 -19.02 -35.33 15.27
C HIS A 422 -20.40 -34.81 15.70
N ALA A 423 -21.41 -35.69 15.78
CA ALA A 423 -22.80 -35.36 16.12
C ALA A 423 -23.36 -34.14 15.33
N ASN A 424 -22.86 -33.94 14.11
CA ASN A 424 -23.15 -32.78 13.27
C ASN A 424 -23.65 -33.15 11.87
N LEU A 425 -24.00 -34.42 11.67
CA LEU A 425 -24.69 -34.94 10.50
C LEU A 425 -26.08 -35.44 10.90
N LEU A 426 -27.12 -34.89 10.28
CA LEU A 426 -28.52 -35.23 10.52
C LEU A 426 -29.19 -35.81 9.26
N ALA A 427 -30.23 -36.61 9.47
CA ALA A 427 -30.98 -37.31 8.42
C ALA A 427 -32.39 -36.70 8.20
N LEU A 428 -32.51 -35.37 8.21
CA LEU A 428 -33.80 -34.67 8.30
C LEU A 428 -34.05 -33.71 7.11
N ALA A 429 -35.28 -33.70 6.63
CA ALA A 429 -35.76 -32.71 5.68
C ALA A 429 -35.78 -31.30 6.28
N LEU A 430 -35.85 -30.28 5.41
CA LEU A 430 -36.01 -28.90 5.85
C LEU A 430 -37.45 -28.65 6.30
N ASP A 431 -37.71 -28.80 7.60
CA ASP A 431 -38.96 -28.45 8.27
C ASP A 431 -38.69 -27.91 9.69
N ALA A 432 -39.74 -27.59 10.45
CA ALA A 432 -39.58 -27.03 11.80
C ALA A 432 -38.87 -27.98 12.77
N ALA A 433 -39.08 -29.30 12.65
CA ALA A 433 -38.45 -30.31 13.50
C ALA A 433 -36.98 -30.52 13.11
N GLY A 434 -36.68 -30.54 11.80
CA GLY A 434 -35.31 -30.58 11.27
C GLY A 434 -34.47 -29.39 11.74
N VAL A 435 -35.01 -28.17 11.62
CA VAL A 435 -34.33 -26.94 12.07
C VAL A 435 -34.17 -26.91 13.60
N ASP A 436 -35.15 -27.40 14.36
CA ASP A 436 -35.03 -27.52 15.82
C ASP A 436 -33.92 -28.51 16.22
N ALA A 437 -33.89 -29.70 15.59
CA ALA A 437 -32.87 -30.71 15.81
C ALA A 437 -31.46 -30.21 15.46
N ALA A 438 -31.28 -29.50 14.34
CA ALA A 438 -30.01 -28.87 13.97
C ALA A 438 -29.56 -27.80 14.98
N LYS A 439 -30.48 -26.93 15.41
CA LYS A 439 -30.24 -25.93 16.47
C LYS A 439 -29.82 -26.61 17.78
N VAL A 440 -30.46 -27.72 18.16
CA VAL A 440 -30.13 -28.50 19.36
C VAL A 440 -28.74 -29.13 19.21
N ALA A 441 -28.48 -29.86 18.12
CA ALA A 441 -27.20 -30.52 17.86
C ALA A 441 -26.01 -29.56 18.00
N MET A 442 -26.08 -28.38 17.39
CA MET A 442 -25.05 -27.34 17.54
C MET A 442 -24.93 -26.77 18.96
N ARG A 443 -26.04 -26.68 19.70
CA ARG A 443 -26.09 -26.15 21.07
C ARG A 443 -25.57 -27.15 22.11
N THR A 444 -25.77 -28.45 21.87
CA THR A 444 -25.36 -29.54 22.76
C THR A 444 -23.92 -29.98 22.56
N GLN A 445 -23.18 -29.39 21.60
CA GLN A 445 -21.76 -29.67 21.43
C GLN A 445 -20.96 -29.41 22.72
N THR A 446 -20.21 -30.43 23.14
CA THR A 446 -19.36 -30.42 24.33
C THR A 446 -17.90 -30.63 23.98
N GLU A 447 -17.03 -30.22 24.90
CA GLU A 447 -15.59 -30.41 24.85
C GLU A 447 -15.12 -30.62 26.29
N ASN A 448 -14.45 -31.73 26.57
CA ASN A 448 -14.05 -32.16 27.91
C ASN A 448 -15.21 -32.05 28.93
N GLU A 449 -16.37 -32.61 28.56
CA GLU A 449 -17.64 -32.59 29.30
C GLU A 449 -18.25 -31.19 29.55
N ARG A 450 -17.69 -30.13 28.93
CA ARG A 450 -18.15 -28.74 29.09
C ARG A 450 -18.86 -28.26 27.83
N ASN A 451 -20.06 -27.71 28.01
CA ASN A 451 -20.84 -27.17 26.89
C ASN A 451 -20.08 -26.02 26.20
N ILE A 452 -19.91 -26.12 24.88
CA ILE A 452 -19.29 -25.04 24.10
C ILE A 452 -20.26 -23.86 23.95
N ARG A 453 -21.57 -24.18 23.85
CA ARG A 453 -22.66 -23.22 23.60
C ARG A 453 -22.46 -22.46 22.27
N ASN A 454 -22.08 -23.18 21.22
CA ASN A 454 -22.25 -22.67 19.86
C ASN A 454 -23.74 -22.43 19.58
N ALA A 455 -24.05 -21.50 18.69
CA ALA A 455 -25.42 -21.09 18.40
C ALA A 455 -25.61 -21.00 16.90
N MET A 456 -26.49 -21.83 16.34
CA MET A 456 -26.95 -21.67 14.96
C MET A 456 -27.49 -20.26 14.76
N ARG A 457 -27.09 -19.61 13.66
CA ARG A 457 -27.47 -18.24 13.30
C ARG A 457 -27.78 -18.11 11.82
N PHE A 458 -27.07 -18.87 10.98
CA PHE A 458 -27.27 -18.92 9.55
C PHE A 458 -27.84 -20.29 9.17
N LEU A 459 -28.86 -20.28 8.34
CA LEU A 459 -29.45 -21.44 7.69
C LEU A 459 -29.08 -21.35 6.21
N ILE A 460 -28.16 -22.20 5.78
CA ILE A 460 -27.59 -22.18 4.43
C ILE A 460 -28.28 -23.27 3.60
N VAL A 461 -28.89 -22.88 2.50
CA VAL A 461 -29.75 -23.74 1.68
C VAL A 461 -29.44 -23.63 0.18
N PRO A 462 -29.70 -24.67 -0.61
CA PRO A 462 -29.84 -24.55 -2.05
C PRO A 462 -31.02 -23.64 -2.41
N GLU A 463 -30.99 -23.06 -3.60
CA GLU A 463 -32.02 -22.15 -4.11
C GLU A 463 -33.37 -22.85 -4.23
N GLN A 464 -33.38 -24.15 -4.56
CA GLN A 464 -34.61 -24.97 -4.56
C GLN A 464 -35.31 -25.05 -3.18
N LEU A 465 -34.59 -24.82 -2.07
CA LEU A 465 -35.13 -24.81 -0.72
C LEU A 465 -35.32 -23.39 -0.14
N ASP A 466 -34.88 -22.33 -0.82
CA ASP A 466 -34.95 -20.95 -0.32
C ASP A 466 -36.39 -20.54 0.02
N PHE A 467 -37.34 -20.74 -0.89
CA PHE A 467 -38.76 -20.42 -0.65
C PHE A 467 -39.29 -21.11 0.61
N LYS A 468 -38.94 -22.39 0.81
CA LYS A 468 -39.36 -23.16 1.99
C LYS A 468 -38.68 -22.64 3.27
N ALA A 469 -37.39 -22.31 3.20
CA ALA A 469 -36.63 -21.73 4.30
C ALA A 469 -37.21 -20.37 4.74
N ARG A 470 -37.45 -19.47 3.78
CA ARG A 470 -38.06 -18.16 4.03
C ARG A 470 -39.48 -18.29 4.56
N GLN A 471 -40.29 -19.20 4.02
CA GLN A 471 -41.63 -19.48 4.55
C GLN A 471 -41.58 -19.92 6.02
N LEU A 472 -40.67 -20.83 6.39
CA LEU A 472 -40.48 -21.29 7.78
C LEU A 472 -40.00 -20.17 8.71
N MET A 473 -39.17 -19.24 8.24
CA MET A 473 -38.64 -18.13 9.06
C MET A 473 -39.57 -16.90 9.12
N ALA A 474 -40.45 -16.71 8.14
CA ALA A 474 -41.34 -15.54 8.06
C ALA A 474 -42.76 -15.81 8.57
N SER A 475 -43.27 -17.04 8.45
CA SER A 475 -44.67 -17.36 8.82
C SER A 475 -44.98 -17.01 10.28
N ALA A 476 -46.13 -16.40 10.52
CA ALA A 476 -46.60 -16.03 11.85
C ALA A 476 -46.98 -17.26 12.70
N GLU A 477 -47.53 -18.29 12.05
CA GLU A 477 -47.88 -19.58 12.67
C GLU A 477 -47.16 -20.70 11.92
N LEU A 478 -46.72 -21.73 12.65
CA LEU A 478 -46.34 -23.00 12.03
C LEU A 478 -47.61 -23.78 11.70
N ARG A 479 -47.61 -24.55 10.61
CA ARG A 479 -48.68 -25.51 10.31
C ARG A 479 -48.20 -26.92 10.57
N ASN A 480 -49.13 -27.76 11.01
CA ASN A 480 -48.84 -29.15 11.30
C ASN A 480 -48.37 -29.91 10.06
N ALA A 481 -47.68 -31.03 10.26
CA ALA A 481 -47.19 -31.88 9.18
C ALA A 481 -48.29 -32.34 8.19
N ALA A 482 -49.56 -32.28 8.60
CA ALA A 482 -50.73 -32.56 7.77
C ALA A 482 -51.33 -31.33 7.03
N GLY A 483 -50.75 -30.13 7.19
CA GLY A 483 -51.17 -28.87 6.55
C GLY A 483 -52.52 -28.28 7.01
N THR A 484 -53.25 -29.03 7.83
CA THR A 484 -54.67 -28.83 8.20
C THR A 484 -54.93 -27.94 9.43
N GLY A 485 -53.93 -27.63 10.24
CA GLY A 485 -54.11 -26.76 11.42
C GLY A 485 -52.81 -26.12 11.93
N PRO A 486 -52.90 -25.05 12.75
CA PRO A 486 -51.73 -24.38 13.31
C PRO A 486 -51.09 -25.18 14.45
N GLU A 487 -49.76 -25.27 14.47
CA GLU A 487 -48.96 -25.76 15.60
C GLU A 487 -48.69 -24.63 16.60
N GLY A 488 -49.78 -24.13 17.19
CA GLY A 488 -49.77 -23.02 18.14
C GLY A 488 -49.90 -21.64 17.49
N THR A 489 -50.10 -20.62 18.34
CA THR A 489 -50.49 -19.25 17.97
C THR A 489 -49.34 -18.36 17.50
N ALA A 490 -48.09 -18.80 17.64
CA ALA A 490 -46.91 -18.05 17.22
C ALA A 490 -45.77 -19.00 16.82
N ASN A 491 -45.09 -18.68 15.72
CA ASN A 491 -43.94 -19.44 15.23
C ASN A 491 -42.67 -19.16 16.08
N PRO A 492 -42.14 -20.15 16.83
CA PRO A 492 -40.94 -19.98 17.65
C PRO A 492 -39.63 -19.86 16.85
N LEU A 493 -39.68 -20.12 15.54
CA LEU A 493 -38.56 -19.96 14.61
C LEU A 493 -38.59 -18.62 13.86
N GLN A 494 -39.62 -17.79 14.06
CA GLN A 494 -39.78 -16.54 13.31
C GLN A 494 -38.58 -15.59 13.52
N ASN A 495 -37.99 -15.12 12.42
CA ASN A 495 -36.78 -14.27 12.41
C ASN A 495 -35.60 -14.82 13.24
N ARG A 496 -35.55 -16.13 13.49
CA ARG A 496 -34.57 -16.73 14.42
C ARG A 496 -33.19 -16.95 13.81
N PHE A 497 -33.14 -17.15 12.50
CA PHE A 497 -31.95 -17.42 11.70
C PHE A 497 -31.98 -16.59 10.41
N THR A 498 -30.81 -16.18 9.94
CA THR A 498 -30.64 -15.59 8.61
C THR A 498 -30.60 -16.72 7.58
N VAL A 499 -31.51 -16.69 6.60
CA VAL A 499 -31.48 -17.61 5.46
C VAL A 499 -30.43 -17.11 4.46
N VAL A 500 -29.55 -18.00 4.02
CA VAL A 500 -28.57 -17.77 2.96
C VAL A 500 -28.84 -18.82 1.89
N SER A 501 -29.28 -18.41 0.71
CA SER A 501 -29.35 -19.30 -0.46
C SER A 501 -28.14 -19.08 -1.36
N ASP A 502 -27.66 -20.14 -2.00
CA ASP A 502 -26.64 -20.04 -3.06
C ASP A 502 -26.81 -21.17 -4.10
N PRO A 503 -26.87 -20.85 -5.41
CA PRO A 503 -27.05 -21.85 -6.47
C PRO A 503 -25.87 -22.83 -6.62
N ARG A 504 -24.70 -22.57 -6.02
CA ARG A 504 -23.56 -23.51 -5.96
C ARG A 504 -23.90 -24.78 -5.18
N LEU A 505 -24.85 -24.71 -4.23
CA LEU A 505 -25.34 -25.89 -3.51
C LEU A 505 -26.27 -26.78 -4.36
N ASP A 506 -26.94 -26.23 -5.38
CA ASP A 506 -27.72 -27.00 -6.35
C ASP A 506 -26.83 -27.55 -7.48
N ASN A 507 -26.13 -26.66 -8.18
CA ASN A 507 -25.38 -26.98 -9.40
C ASN A 507 -24.03 -27.70 -9.13
N GLY A 508 -23.54 -27.61 -7.88
CA GLY A 508 -22.19 -27.97 -7.52
C GLY A 508 -21.19 -26.84 -7.77
N VAL A 509 -19.94 -27.10 -7.40
CA VAL A 509 -18.83 -26.14 -7.48
C VAL A 509 -17.57 -26.83 -7.98
N VAL A 510 -16.76 -26.11 -8.76
CA VAL A 510 -15.39 -26.53 -9.06
C VAL A 510 -14.48 -25.86 -8.04
N ASP A 511 -13.74 -26.65 -7.27
CA ASP A 511 -12.77 -26.15 -6.30
C ASP A 511 -11.61 -25.45 -7.02
N PRO A 512 -11.35 -24.15 -6.74
CA PRO A 512 -10.24 -23.43 -7.35
C PRO A 512 -8.84 -23.97 -7.03
N ASP A 513 -8.60 -24.61 -5.85
CA ASP A 513 -7.24 -25.11 -5.49
C ASP A 513 -6.93 -26.44 -6.18
N THR A 514 -7.91 -27.33 -6.32
CA THR A 514 -7.70 -28.69 -6.87
C THR A 514 -8.26 -28.92 -8.29
N GLY A 515 -9.13 -28.04 -8.79
CA GLY A 515 -9.88 -28.26 -10.03
C GLY A 515 -10.96 -29.35 -9.93
N THR A 516 -11.20 -29.91 -8.74
CA THR A 516 -12.19 -30.97 -8.53
C THR A 516 -13.60 -30.42 -8.59
N LYS A 517 -14.46 -30.99 -9.44
CA LYS A 517 -15.89 -30.68 -9.43
C LYS A 517 -16.60 -31.50 -8.34
N TYR A 518 -17.16 -30.81 -7.36
CA TYR A 518 -18.07 -31.38 -6.37
C TYR A 518 -19.51 -31.16 -6.83
N ASN A 519 -20.32 -32.23 -6.84
CA ASN A 519 -21.74 -32.12 -7.20
C ASN A 519 -22.55 -31.50 -6.05
N GLY A 520 -23.51 -30.66 -6.43
CA GLY A 520 -24.51 -30.13 -5.50
C GLY A 520 -25.60 -31.15 -5.16
N SER A 521 -26.48 -30.77 -4.25
CA SER A 521 -27.65 -31.55 -3.86
C SER A 521 -28.76 -30.61 -3.40
N SER A 522 -29.84 -30.53 -4.19
CA SER A 522 -30.95 -29.60 -3.96
C SER A 522 -31.81 -29.89 -2.72
N THR A 523 -31.52 -30.97 -2.01
CA THR A 523 -32.23 -31.40 -0.80
C THR A 523 -31.38 -31.27 0.47
N GLN A 524 -30.06 -31.13 0.34
CA GLN A 524 -29.14 -30.96 1.47
C GLN A 524 -29.16 -29.52 1.97
N TRP A 525 -29.05 -29.34 3.28
CA TRP A 525 -28.98 -28.02 3.90
C TRP A 525 -28.04 -28.01 5.10
N PHE A 526 -27.54 -26.83 5.45
CA PHE A 526 -26.53 -26.65 6.47
C PHE A 526 -26.95 -25.59 7.48
N GLY A 527 -26.56 -25.78 8.74
CA GLY A 527 -26.61 -24.76 9.77
C GLY A 527 -25.21 -24.28 10.12
N ALA A 528 -25.01 -22.98 10.19
CA ALA A 528 -23.76 -22.38 10.64
C ALA A 528 -23.99 -21.42 11.82
N ALA A 529 -23.01 -21.34 12.70
CA ALA A 529 -22.93 -20.31 13.71
C ALA A 529 -22.45 -18.98 13.09
N ALA A 530 -22.56 -17.88 13.83
CA ALA A 530 -22.10 -16.58 13.34
C ALA A 530 -20.57 -16.46 13.33
N ALA A 531 -20.06 -15.54 12.50
CA ALA A 531 -18.66 -15.12 12.55
C ALA A 531 -18.24 -14.75 13.99
N GLY A 532 -17.02 -15.14 14.36
CA GLY A 532 -16.52 -15.17 15.74
C GLY A 532 -16.62 -16.54 16.41
N SER A 533 -17.30 -17.52 15.79
CA SER A 533 -17.17 -18.94 16.11
C SER A 533 -16.31 -19.63 15.04
N ASN A 534 -15.48 -20.62 15.40
CA ASN A 534 -14.39 -21.15 14.57
C ASN A 534 -14.84 -22.05 13.39
N SER A 535 -15.79 -21.60 12.56
CA SER A 535 -16.35 -22.32 11.42
C SER A 535 -15.35 -22.51 10.27
N ILE A 536 -15.40 -21.62 9.29
CA ILE A 536 -14.50 -21.60 8.15
C ILE A 536 -13.70 -20.31 8.25
N GLU A 537 -12.37 -20.45 8.37
CA GLU A 537 -11.47 -19.32 8.27
C GLU A 537 -11.12 -19.08 6.81
N VAL A 538 -11.19 -17.82 6.39
CA VAL A 538 -10.76 -17.35 5.08
C VAL A 538 -9.56 -16.43 5.29
N GLY A 539 -8.37 -16.94 4.98
CA GLY A 539 -7.11 -16.23 5.09
C GLY A 539 -6.84 -15.37 3.85
N TYR A 540 -6.61 -14.07 4.05
CA TYR A 540 -6.15 -13.13 3.02
C TYR A 540 -4.72 -12.68 3.30
N ARG A 541 -3.90 -12.38 2.29
CA ARG A 541 -2.55 -11.86 2.58
C ARG A 541 -2.59 -10.46 3.20
N THR A 542 -1.89 -10.25 4.31
CA THR A 542 -1.80 -8.96 5.01
C THR A 542 -1.31 -7.84 4.07
N GLY A 543 -1.88 -6.64 4.19
CA GLY A 543 -1.51 -5.47 3.39
C GLY A 543 -2.12 -5.42 1.99
N THR A 544 -2.88 -6.43 1.56
CA THR A 544 -3.59 -6.42 0.26
C THR A 544 -4.92 -5.66 0.28
N GLY A 545 -5.48 -5.41 1.46
CA GLY A 545 -6.82 -4.84 1.63
C GLY A 545 -7.96 -5.83 1.44
N ARG A 546 -7.68 -7.14 1.29
CA ARG A 546 -8.67 -8.20 0.96
C ARG A 546 -9.38 -7.99 -0.37
N ALA A 547 -8.70 -7.30 -1.29
CA ALA A 547 -9.17 -6.96 -2.62
C ALA A 547 -8.19 -7.52 -3.68
N PRO A 548 -8.67 -7.80 -4.91
CA PRO A 548 -7.81 -8.17 -6.02
C PRO A 548 -6.73 -7.11 -6.29
N ARG A 549 -5.64 -7.55 -6.91
CA ARG A 549 -4.45 -6.73 -7.16
C ARG A 549 -4.11 -6.77 -8.63
N MET A 550 -4.15 -5.64 -9.32
CA MET A 550 -3.65 -5.60 -10.69
C MET A 550 -2.19 -5.16 -10.76
N THR A 551 -1.51 -5.63 -11.81
CA THR A 551 -0.24 -5.10 -12.30
C THR A 551 -0.25 -5.17 -13.82
N THR A 552 0.14 -4.10 -14.49
CA THR A 552 0.32 -4.07 -15.94
C THR A 552 1.71 -4.58 -16.32
N TYR A 553 1.89 -5.01 -17.56
CA TYR A 553 3.19 -5.35 -18.15
C TYR A 553 3.12 -5.21 -19.67
N MET A 554 4.24 -4.83 -20.31
CA MET A 554 4.37 -4.92 -21.76
C MET A 554 4.53 -6.40 -22.16
N LEU A 555 4.02 -6.77 -23.34
CA LEU A 555 4.15 -8.14 -23.83
C LEU A 555 5.64 -8.48 -24.08
N PRO A 556 6.13 -9.64 -23.60
CA PRO A 556 7.53 -10.02 -23.76
C PRO A 556 7.78 -10.74 -25.10
N GLY A 557 8.95 -10.48 -25.68
CA GLY A 557 9.45 -11.14 -26.90
C GLY A 557 8.90 -10.50 -28.18
N ASP A 558 8.62 -11.33 -29.19
CA ASP A 558 8.22 -10.90 -30.53
C ASP A 558 6.74 -10.47 -30.65
N ARG A 559 6.08 -10.15 -29.53
CA ARG A 559 4.65 -9.84 -29.46
C ARG A 559 4.44 -8.39 -29.02
N TYR A 560 3.74 -7.62 -29.84
CA TYR A 560 3.45 -6.20 -29.59
C TYR A 560 2.13 -6.01 -28.85
N GLY A 561 2.12 -5.17 -27.82
CA GLY A 561 0.93 -4.84 -27.04
C GLY A 561 1.18 -4.82 -25.52
N MET A 562 0.09 -4.78 -24.76
CA MET A 562 0.08 -4.59 -23.31
C MET A 562 -0.83 -5.61 -22.64
N GLY A 563 -0.40 -6.10 -21.47
CA GLY A 563 -1.14 -7.09 -20.69
C GLY A 563 -1.37 -6.64 -19.26
N TRP A 564 -2.45 -7.13 -18.68
CA TRP A 564 -2.81 -6.93 -17.28
C TRP A 564 -2.91 -8.29 -16.59
N LYS A 565 -2.42 -8.35 -15.35
CA LYS A 565 -2.53 -9.52 -14.48
C LYS A 565 -3.23 -9.11 -13.19
N CYS A 566 -4.33 -9.77 -12.88
CA CYS A 566 -5.08 -9.62 -11.64
C CYS A 566 -4.76 -10.80 -10.73
N ASP A 567 -4.35 -10.54 -9.49
CA ASP A 567 -4.05 -11.58 -8.50
C ASP A 567 -4.79 -11.35 -7.17
N LEU A 568 -5.33 -12.43 -6.59
CA LEU A 568 -5.94 -12.46 -5.27
C LEU A 568 -5.24 -13.54 -4.43
N ASP A 569 -4.60 -13.11 -3.34
CA ASP A 569 -3.90 -13.98 -2.40
C ASP A 569 -4.87 -14.40 -1.28
N ILE A 570 -5.46 -15.61 -1.39
CA ILE A 570 -6.55 -16.11 -0.51
C ILE A 570 -6.43 -17.63 -0.28
N GLY A 571 -6.99 -18.12 0.83
CA GLY A 571 -7.24 -19.55 1.07
C GLY A 571 -8.33 -19.73 2.13
N ALA A 572 -8.98 -20.89 2.16
CA ALA A 572 -10.03 -21.19 3.13
C ALA A 572 -9.86 -22.60 3.73
N LYS A 573 -10.27 -22.79 4.98
CA LYS A 573 -10.28 -24.08 5.68
C LYS A 573 -11.31 -24.09 6.81
N ALA A 574 -12.01 -25.22 7.00
CA ALA A 574 -12.83 -25.44 8.20
C ALA A 574 -11.93 -25.72 9.41
N ILE A 575 -12.14 -25.00 10.52
CA ILE A 575 -11.27 -25.02 11.71
C ILE A 575 -11.87 -25.86 12.86
N ASP A 576 -13.20 -25.79 13.06
CA ASP A 576 -13.92 -26.53 14.11
C ASP A 576 -15.29 -26.99 13.62
N TRP A 577 -15.47 -28.32 13.49
CA TRP A 577 -16.72 -28.96 13.07
C TRP A 577 -17.90 -28.66 14.00
N ARG A 578 -17.65 -28.31 15.27
CA ARG A 578 -18.67 -28.04 16.31
C ARG A 578 -19.49 -26.78 16.06
N SER A 579 -19.08 -25.96 15.10
CA SER A 579 -19.70 -24.68 14.74
C SER A 579 -20.64 -24.76 13.53
N MET A 580 -20.77 -25.94 12.93
CA MET A 580 -21.63 -26.21 11.78
C MET A 580 -22.39 -27.53 11.95
N VAL A 581 -23.45 -27.71 11.17
CA VAL A 581 -24.24 -28.95 11.08
C VAL A 581 -24.70 -29.13 9.63
N LYS A 582 -24.71 -30.37 9.14
CA LYS A 582 -25.27 -30.74 7.84
C LYS A 582 -26.50 -31.60 8.08
N SER A 583 -27.55 -31.38 7.30
CA SER A 583 -28.66 -32.32 7.21
C SER A 583 -28.87 -32.78 5.76
N THR A 584 -29.10 -34.07 5.60
CA THR A 584 -29.46 -34.69 4.32
C THR A 584 -30.76 -35.46 4.56
N PRO A 585 -31.88 -35.15 3.89
CA PRO A 585 -33.07 -35.98 4.01
C PRO A 585 -32.77 -37.41 3.54
N ALA A 586 -33.31 -38.38 4.27
CA ALA A 586 -33.17 -39.82 4.00
C ALA A 586 -33.95 -40.27 2.76
#